data_AF-A0A250JKM4-F1
#
_entry.id   AF-A0A250JKM4-F1
#
_cell.length_a   1.000
_cell.length_b   1.000
_cell.length_c   1.000
_cell.angle_alpha   90.00
_cell.angle_beta   90.00
_cell.angle_gamma   90.00
#
_symmetry.space_group_name_H-M   'P 1'
#
loop_
_entity.id
_entity.type
_entity.pdbx_description
1 polymer ?
#
loop_
_entity_poly.entity_id
_entity_poly.type
_entity_poly.pdbx_seq_one_letter_code
_entity_poly.pdbx_strand_id
1 'polypeptide(L)'
;MSGMKRLVLPCLWAWVSVLGGCGDRPVDEEPVCREGRTFARPAAGGNCENYASSCDVPAGAVLCCGGFVFGGCPTSKRCVDDPLDACDPGQTSDCPGICQ
;
A
#
# COMPACT_ATOMS: atom_id res chain seq x y z
N MET A 1 21.50 -0.85 -67.66
CA MET A 1 21.09 0.55 -67.51
C MET A 1 21.23 0.92 -66.04
N SER A 2 22.08 1.90 -65.74
CA SER A 2 22.19 2.72 -64.54
C SER A 2 21.86 2.13 -63.15
N GLY A 3 22.88 2.02 -62.29
CA GLY A 3 22.67 1.87 -60.85
C GLY A 3 22.37 3.19 -60.14
N MET A 4 22.08 3.13 -58.85
CA MET A 4 22.36 4.17 -57.85
C MET A 4 22.30 3.54 -56.44
N LYS A 5 23.46 3.36 -55.81
CA LYS A 5 23.62 3.29 -54.35
C LYS A 5 23.50 4.71 -53.80
N ARG A 6 22.75 4.94 -52.71
CA ARG A 6 22.78 6.10 -51.77
C ARG A 6 21.50 6.04 -50.92
N LEU A 7 21.45 6.30 -49.62
CA LEU A 7 22.42 6.55 -48.56
C LEU A 7 21.55 6.50 -47.29
N VAL A 8 21.98 5.81 -46.24
CA VAL A 8 21.39 5.97 -44.90
C VAL A 8 21.64 7.42 -44.50
N LEU A 9 20.58 8.23 -44.36
CA LEU A 9 20.69 9.58 -43.83
C LEU A 9 20.56 9.50 -42.30
N PRO A 10 21.66 9.66 -41.53
CA PRO A 10 21.54 9.96 -40.12
C PRO A 10 21.03 11.40 -40.02
N CYS A 11 19.94 11.59 -39.28
CA CYS A 11 19.36 12.90 -39.03
C CYS A 11 20.30 13.70 -38.10
N LEU A 12 21.34 14.27 -38.70
CA LEU A 12 22.06 15.41 -38.17
C LEU A 12 21.09 16.60 -38.25
N TRP A 13 20.63 17.04 -37.08
CA TRP A 13 20.43 18.44 -36.65
C TRP A 13 19.49 18.44 -35.44
N ALA A 14 19.98 17.95 -34.29
CA ALA A 14 19.35 18.20 -33.00
C ALA A 14 20.09 19.37 -32.33
N TRP A 15 19.63 20.58 -32.63
CA TRP A 15 19.97 21.76 -31.84
C TRP A 15 19.25 21.68 -30.50
N VAL A 16 20.02 21.93 -29.45
CA VAL A 16 19.60 21.90 -28.05
C VAL A 16 18.59 23.01 -27.79
N SER A 17 17.37 22.65 -27.36
CA SER A 17 16.47 23.49 -26.57
C SER A 17 15.46 22.58 -25.84
N VAL A 18 15.84 22.21 -24.60
CA VAL A 18 15.03 22.32 -23.38
C VAL A 18 13.49 22.17 -23.50
N LEU A 19 12.97 21.07 -22.91
CA LEU A 19 11.65 20.83 -22.25
C LEU A 19 10.79 19.67 -22.82
N GLY A 20 10.65 18.63 -21.99
CA GLY A 20 9.49 17.72 -21.88
C GLY A 20 9.33 16.73 -23.02
N GLY A 21 9.79 15.48 -22.93
CA GLY A 21 9.47 14.53 -21.87
C GLY A 21 8.59 13.46 -22.49
N CYS A 22 9.09 12.22 -22.54
CA CYS A 22 8.32 11.04 -22.97
C CYS A 22 6.96 11.04 -22.26
N GLY A 23 5.87 10.79 -22.99
CA GLY A 23 4.52 10.83 -22.45
C GLY A 23 4.38 9.96 -21.20
N ASP A 24 4.35 10.61 -20.03
CA ASP A 24 3.87 10.04 -18.80
C ASP A 24 2.37 9.75 -18.98
N ARG A 25 2.03 8.47 -18.92
CA ARG A 25 0.66 8.03 -18.71
C ARG A 25 0.22 8.61 -17.35
N PRO A 26 -1.07 8.95 -17.15
CA PRO A 26 -1.54 9.25 -15.81
C PRO A 26 -1.19 8.06 -14.93
N VAL A 27 -0.30 8.28 -13.96
CA VAL A 27 -0.02 7.33 -12.91
C VAL A 27 -1.31 7.29 -12.11
N ASP A 28 -2.16 6.30 -12.36
CA ASP A 28 -3.08 5.85 -11.33
C ASP A 28 -2.19 5.68 -10.10
N GLU A 29 -2.37 6.49 -9.04
CA GLU A 29 -1.55 6.45 -7.84
C GLU A 29 -1.58 5.03 -7.27
N GLU A 30 -0.62 4.19 -7.67
CA GLU A 30 -0.48 2.83 -7.19
C GLU A 30 -0.38 2.92 -5.67
N PRO A 31 -1.25 2.24 -4.90
CA PRO A 31 -1.20 2.31 -3.46
C PRO A 31 0.18 1.85 -3.02
N VAL A 32 0.91 2.73 -2.31
CA VAL A 32 2.26 2.42 -1.83
C VAL A 32 2.16 1.30 -0.80
N CYS A 33 2.36 0.05 -1.25
CA CYS A 33 2.36 -1.11 -0.39
C CYS A 33 3.57 -1.05 0.55
N ARG A 34 3.30 -0.95 1.86
CA ARG A 34 4.29 -1.23 2.89
C ARG A 34 4.31 -2.75 3.13
N GLU A 35 5.44 -3.38 2.84
CA GLU A 35 5.74 -4.74 3.30
C GLU A 35 5.92 -4.76 4.82
N GLY A 36 5.42 -5.80 5.46
CA GLY A 36 5.49 -5.98 6.91
C GLY A 36 4.25 -6.61 7.51
N ARG A 37 4.38 -7.07 8.75
CA ARG A 37 3.29 -7.69 9.52
C ARG A 37 2.22 -6.66 9.83
N THR A 38 1.15 -6.65 9.04
CA THR A 38 -0.04 -5.83 9.27
C THR A 38 -1.11 -6.72 9.87
N PHE A 39 -1.67 -6.36 11.03
CA PHE A 39 -2.77 -7.10 11.61
C PHE A 39 -4.08 -6.39 11.33
N ALA A 40 -5.07 -7.11 10.79
CA ALA A 40 -6.37 -6.54 10.49
C ALA A 40 -7.47 -7.61 10.59
N ARG A 41 -8.72 -7.15 10.68
CA ARG A 41 -9.90 -8.02 10.61
C ARG A 41 -11.01 -7.39 9.77
N PRO A 42 -11.99 -8.16 9.28
CA PRO A 42 -13.14 -7.61 8.57
C PRO A 42 -13.98 -6.65 9.45
N ALA A 43 -14.53 -5.59 8.85
CA ALA A 43 -15.44 -4.68 9.57
C ALA A 43 -16.72 -5.36 10.08
N ALA A 44 -17.12 -6.48 9.50
CA ALA A 44 -18.27 -7.27 9.94
C ALA A 44 -18.02 -8.03 11.26
N GLY A 45 -16.78 -8.06 11.76
CA GLY A 45 -16.38 -8.87 12.90
C GLY A 45 -15.47 -10.03 12.53
N GLY A 46 -14.92 -10.69 13.53
CA GLY A 46 -13.97 -11.81 13.37
C GLY A 46 -12.65 -11.58 14.08
N ASN A 47 -11.71 -12.50 13.87
CA ASN A 47 -10.38 -12.47 14.50
C ASN A 47 -9.41 -11.59 13.71
N CYS A 48 -8.40 -11.05 14.41
CA CYS A 48 -7.28 -10.37 13.78
C CYS A 48 -6.35 -11.38 13.09
N GLU A 49 -6.14 -11.18 11.80
CA GLU A 49 -5.25 -11.98 10.97
C GLU A 49 -3.98 -11.20 10.62
N ASN A 50 -2.90 -11.92 10.34
CA ASN A 50 -1.65 -11.33 9.89
C ASN A 50 -1.58 -11.30 8.37
N TYR A 51 -1.32 -10.12 7.83
CA TYR A 51 -1.07 -9.87 6.41
C TYR A 51 0.41 -9.52 6.22
N ALA A 52 1.03 -10.10 5.19
CA ALA A 52 2.45 -9.91 4.88
C ALA A 52 2.75 -8.52 4.30
N SER A 53 1.73 -7.88 3.71
CA SER A 53 1.80 -6.49 3.26
C SER A 53 0.47 -5.77 3.52
N SER A 54 0.53 -4.45 3.56
CA SER A 54 -0.66 -3.57 3.64
C SER A 54 -1.60 -3.68 2.44
N CYS A 55 -1.15 -4.26 1.32
CA CYS A 55 -1.97 -4.45 0.12
C CYS A 55 -2.73 -5.78 0.11
N ASP A 56 -2.35 -6.73 0.97
CA ASP A 56 -3.09 -7.98 1.16
C ASP A 56 -4.28 -7.80 2.11
N VAL A 57 -4.35 -6.66 2.80
CA VAL A 57 -5.43 -6.32 3.71
C VAL A 57 -6.71 -6.08 2.91
N PRO A 58 -7.80 -6.79 3.19
CA PRO A 58 -9.03 -6.63 2.43
C PRO A 58 -9.60 -5.21 2.60
N ALA A 59 -10.15 -4.68 1.51
CA ALA A 59 -10.77 -3.36 1.53
C ALA A 59 -11.90 -3.30 2.58
N GLY A 60 -11.87 -2.27 3.42
CA GLY A 60 -12.83 -2.12 4.52
C GLY A 60 -12.50 -2.94 5.77
N ALA A 61 -11.32 -3.57 5.85
CA ALA A 61 -10.82 -4.13 7.10
C ALA A 61 -10.43 -3.04 8.10
N VAL A 62 -10.49 -3.38 9.38
CA VAL A 62 -10.06 -2.54 10.50
C VAL A 62 -8.70 -3.02 10.97
N LEU A 63 -7.75 -2.10 11.13
CA LEU A 63 -6.43 -2.41 11.65
C LEU A 63 -6.52 -2.79 13.11
N CYS A 64 -5.91 -3.93 13.46
CA CYS A 64 -5.81 -4.40 14.82
C CYS A 64 -4.56 -3.81 15.50
N CYS A 65 -4.63 -3.65 16.81
CA CYS A 65 -3.57 -3.10 17.64
C CYS A 65 -3.64 -3.70 19.05
N GLY A 66 -2.64 -3.40 19.88
CA GLY A 66 -2.65 -3.82 21.28
C GLY A 66 -1.86 -5.10 21.53
N GLY A 67 -1.54 -5.32 22.81
CA GLY A 67 -0.61 -6.36 23.26
C GLY A 67 0.80 -6.23 22.67
N PHE A 68 1.66 -7.20 22.99
CA PHE A 68 2.99 -7.32 22.37
C PHE A 68 2.92 -7.82 20.90
N VAL A 69 1.77 -8.38 20.50
CA VAL A 69 1.62 -9.15 19.26
C VAL A 69 1.12 -8.32 18.09
N PHE A 70 0.16 -7.40 18.28
CA PHE A 70 -0.54 -6.73 17.18
C PHE A 70 0.06 -5.37 16.78
N GLY A 71 1.02 -4.84 17.56
CA GLY A 71 1.71 -3.59 17.25
C GLY A 71 0.90 -2.34 17.60
N GLY A 72 1.33 -1.20 17.04
CA GLY A 72 0.78 0.12 17.32
C GLY A 72 -0.02 0.71 16.16
N CYS A 73 -0.91 1.64 16.49
CA CYS A 73 -1.67 2.38 15.49
C CYS A 73 -0.81 3.45 14.81
N PRO A 74 -1.17 3.82 13.56
CA PRO A 74 -0.58 5.00 12.92
C PRO A 74 -0.81 6.25 13.76
N THR A 75 0.06 7.26 13.63
CA THR A 75 0.15 8.43 14.54
C THR A 75 -1.16 9.22 14.71
N SER A 76 -2.07 9.16 13.74
CA SER A 76 -3.37 9.83 13.76
C SER A 76 -4.50 9.02 14.39
N LYS A 77 -4.20 7.81 14.88
CA LYS A 77 -5.18 6.83 15.39
C LYS A 77 -4.80 6.37 16.78
N ARG A 78 -5.81 6.03 17.58
CA ARG A 78 -5.63 5.45 18.91
C ARG A 78 -6.08 4.01 18.91
N CYS A 79 -5.35 3.18 19.65
CA CYS A 79 -5.79 1.82 19.93
C CYS A 79 -6.93 1.86 20.93
N VAL A 80 -8.10 1.38 20.52
CA VAL A 80 -9.29 1.21 21.35
C VAL A 80 -9.68 -0.26 21.38
N ASP A 81 -10.32 -0.67 22.47
CA ASP A 81 -10.83 -2.04 22.60
C ASP A 81 -11.80 -2.37 21.47
N ASP A 82 -11.72 -3.60 20.95
CA ASP A 82 -12.56 -4.01 19.82
C ASP A 82 -13.96 -4.40 20.31
N PRO A 83 -15.02 -3.62 19.99
CA PRO A 83 -16.37 -3.90 20.51
C PRO A 83 -17.03 -5.15 19.91
N LEU A 84 -16.40 -5.75 18.90
CA LEU A 84 -16.89 -6.92 18.20
C LEU A 84 -15.98 -8.14 18.41
N ASP A 85 -14.93 -8.03 19.23
CA ASP A 85 -14.21 -9.21 19.68
C ASP A 85 -15.00 -9.90 20.81
N ALA A 86 -14.69 -11.18 21.03
CA ALA A 86 -15.31 -11.96 22.11
C ALA A 86 -14.47 -11.90 23.39
N CYS A 87 -13.45 -11.03 23.44
CA CYS A 87 -12.50 -10.97 24.53
C CYS A 87 -13.05 -10.03 25.59
N ASP A 88 -13.37 -10.55 26.78
CA ASP A 88 -13.82 -9.72 27.88
C ASP A 88 -12.61 -9.03 28.55
N PRO A 89 -12.47 -7.69 28.45
CA PRO A 89 -11.31 -6.97 28.99
C PRO A 89 -11.23 -7.02 30.52
N GLY A 90 -12.29 -7.46 31.22
CA GLY A 90 -12.32 -7.61 32.68
C GLY A 90 -11.50 -8.77 33.23
N GLN A 91 -11.04 -9.71 32.38
CA GLN A 91 -10.55 -11.00 32.85
C GLN A 91 -9.03 -11.22 32.69
N THR A 92 -8.39 -10.81 31.59
CA THR A 92 -6.92 -10.86 31.44
C THR A 92 -6.44 -9.95 30.30
N SER A 93 -5.51 -9.04 30.58
CA SER A 93 -4.94 -8.06 29.67
C SER A 93 -4.15 -8.69 28.51
N ASP A 94 -4.78 -8.86 27.34
CA ASP A 94 -4.14 -8.92 26.01
C ASP A 94 -5.19 -8.96 24.86
N CYS A 95 -6.41 -8.45 25.09
CA CYS A 95 -7.44 -8.41 24.05
C CYS A 95 -6.99 -7.53 22.86
N PRO A 96 -7.20 -7.99 21.62
CA PRO A 96 -6.88 -7.20 20.44
C PRO A 96 -7.77 -5.96 20.36
N GLY A 97 -7.16 -4.79 20.29
CA GLY A 97 -7.86 -3.56 19.97
C GLY A 97 -7.92 -3.31 18.46
N ILE A 98 -8.60 -2.23 18.09
CA ILE A 98 -8.62 -1.67 16.73
C ILE A 98 -8.16 -0.21 16.71
N CYS A 99 -7.61 0.24 15.58
CA CYS A 99 -7.19 1.62 15.40
C CYS A 99 -8.36 2.51 14.94
N GLN A 100 -8.72 3.52 15.75
CA GLN A 100 -9.74 4.54 15.42
C GLN A 100 -9.23 5.97 15.51
#